data_AF-G9WVT4-F1
#
_entry.id   AF-G9WVT4-F1
#
_cell.length_a   1.000
_cell.length_b   1.000
_cell.length_c   1.000
_cell.angle_alpha   90.00
_cell.angle_beta   90.00
_cell.angle_gamma   90.00
#
_symmetry.space_group_name_H-M   'P 1'
#
loop_
_entity.id
_entity.type
_entity.pdbx_description
1 polymer ?
#
loop_
_entity_poly.entity_id
_entity_poly.type
_entity_poly.pdbx_seq_one_letter_code
_entity_poly.pdbx_strand_id
1 'polypeptide(L)'
;MAGAAYMPEVLSSPTVNLSLSGSSPMENYYILEDYLNHNQAPKHAFISFMDFHFTMADCYWTRALYSHRFSPKQNWEMLQQAKKFKELSIIDDNPELRLLSYQLYLPNKYITSLTNASLNQRLEGNIAACNFDNLHRGRHVAVGNYEGSFEGVHYTEFNVKPLFDMYYRKIIELCIEKGIEVYLIKVPLPSASSFDESYKSQFNEYYRKLQEDYPSITVDWFRDGYDNFCFSDIHHMNTHGALRFS
;
A
#
# COMPACT_ATOMS: atom_id res chain seq x y z
N MET A 1 -0.24 -2.81 -2.95
CA MET A 1 -1.12 -2.72 -1.77
C MET A 1 -2.46 -3.33 -2.13
N ALA A 2 -3.24 -3.81 -1.15
CA ALA A 2 -4.59 -4.35 -1.37
C ALA A 2 -5.64 -3.30 -1.79
N GLY A 3 -5.23 -2.23 -2.49
CA GLY A 3 -6.09 -1.13 -2.90
C GLY A 3 -7.23 -1.51 -3.83
N ALA A 4 -7.14 -2.69 -4.45
CA ALA A 4 -8.20 -3.28 -5.27
C ALA A 4 -9.10 -4.28 -4.52
N ALA A 5 -8.67 -4.77 -3.34
CA ALA A 5 -9.31 -5.88 -2.65
C ALA A 5 -10.61 -5.46 -1.95
N TYR A 6 -10.63 -4.29 -1.32
CA TYR A 6 -11.80 -3.81 -0.58
C TYR A 6 -12.68 -2.91 -1.46
N MET A 7 -14.00 -3.00 -1.28
CA MET A 7 -15.04 -2.15 -1.86
C MET A 7 -15.63 -1.25 -0.77
N PRO A 8 -15.02 -0.07 -0.49
CA PRO A 8 -15.55 0.85 0.51
C PRO A 8 -17.02 1.20 0.33
N GLU A 9 -17.47 1.28 -0.93
CA GLU A 9 -18.83 1.61 -1.31
C GLU A 9 -19.90 0.58 -0.86
N VAL A 10 -19.52 -0.68 -0.62
CA VAL A 10 -20.45 -1.73 -0.13
C VAL A 10 -20.30 -2.03 1.36
N LEU A 11 -19.15 -1.69 1.97
CA LEU A 11 -18.88 -1.94 3.38
C LEU A 11 -19.72 -1.02 4.30
N SER A 12 -19.57 0.29 4.14
CA SER A 12 -20.38 1.27 4.87
C SER A 12 -20.27 2.66 4.23
N SER A 13 -21.24 3.55 4.45
CA SER A 13 -21.22 4.90 3.87
C SER A 13 -19.96 5.74 4.19
N PRO A 14 -19.37 5.69 5.40
CA PRO A 14 -18.15 6.46 5.70
C PRO A 14 -16.85 5.71 5.39
N THR A 15 -16.89 4.45 4.91
CA THR A 15 -15.65 3.71 4.62
C THR A 15 -14.91 4.38 3.46
N VAL A 16 -13.60 4.56 3.63
CA VAL A 16 -12.67 5.05 2.61
C VAL A 16 -11.47 4.12 2.50
N ASN A 17 -10.86 4.04 1.32
CA ASN A 17 -9.63 3.31 1.10
C ASN A 17 -8.46 4.30 1.03
N LEU A 18 -7.53 4.21 1.99
CA LEU A 18 -6.34 5.08 2.06
C LEU A 18 -5.15 4.53 1.27
N SER A 19 -5.35 3.45 0.50
CA SER A 19 -4.26 2.81 -0.22
C SER A 19 -3.63 3.70 -1.27
N LEU A 20 -2.29 3.70 -1.31
CA LEU A 20 -1.50 4.29 -2.40
C LEU A 20 -0.79 3.19 -3.19
N SER A 21 -1.03 3.12 -4.50
CA SER A 21 -0.46 2.07 -5.35
C SER A 21 1.08 2.00 -5.26
N GLY A 22 1.61 0.82 -4.95
CA GLY A 22 3.05 0.58 -4.83
C GLY A 22 3.70 1.06 -3.52
N SER A 23 2.92 1.52 -2.55
CA SER A 23 3.49 2.07 -1.31
C SER A 23 3.71 1.02 -0.22
N SER A 24 4.76 1.23 0.58
CA SER A 24 5.14 0.39 1.71
C SER A 24 4.50 0.90 3.02
N PRO A 25 4.68 0.20 4.16
CA PRO A 25 4.27 0.72 5.46
C PRO A 25 4.84 2.12 5.76
N MET A 26 6.02 2.45 5.25
CA MET A 26 6.66 3.75 5.47
C MET A 26 5.81 4.92 4.95
N GLU A 27 5.39 4.88 3.70
CA GLU A 27 4.54 5.92 3.12
C GLU A 27 3.14 5.91 3.74
N ASN A 28 2.59 4.72 4.02
CA ASN A 28 1.23 4.58 4.55
C ASN A 28 1.07 5.14 5.97
N TYR A 29 2.14 5.09 6.78
CA TYR A 29 2.15 5.76 8.08
C TYR A 29 1.80 7.25 7.94
N TYR A 30 2.46 7.96 7.01
CA TYR A 30 2.20 9.39 6.82
C TYR A 30 0.87 9.67 6.12
N ILE A 31 0.36 8.75 5.30
CA ILE A 31 -0.99 8.86 4.73
C ILE A 31 -2.05 8.77 5.84
N LEU A 32 -1.91 7.79 6.74
CA LEU A 32 -2.83 7.62 7.87
C LEU A 32 -2.74 8.81 8.85
N GLU A 33 -1.53 9.24 9.19
CA GLU A 33 -1.30 10.41 10.04
C GLU A 33 -1.96 11.66 9.48
N ASP A 34 -1.76 11.93 8.19
CA ASP A 34 -2.39 13.04 7.47
C ASP A 34 -3.91 12.93 7.47
N TYR A 35 -4.47 11.73 7.23
CA TYR A 35 -5.91 11.50 7.31
C TYR A 35 -6.47 11.81 8.70
N LEU A 36 -5.85 11.29 9.77
CA LEU A 36 -6.32 11.44 11.15
C LEU A 36 -6.15 12.86 11.69
N ASN A 37 -5.26 13.67 11.11
CA ASN A 37 -5.12 15.08 11.46
C ASN A 37 -6.23 15.97 10.86
N HIS A 38 -6.89 15.51 9.80
CA HIS A 38 -7.89 16.29 9.07
C HIS A 38 -9.30 15.69 9.12
N ASN A 39 -9.47 14.48 9.67
CA ASN A 39 -10.74 13.76 9.71
C ASN A 39 -10.97 13.17 11.11
N GLN A 40 -12.22 12.82 11.40
CA GLN A 40 -12.53 12.04 12.61
C GLN A 40 -11.92 10.64 12.50
N ALA A 41 -11.40 10.15 13.62
CA ALA A 41 -10.88 8.79 13.70
C ALA A 41 -11.99 7.77 13.37
N PRO A 42 -11.72 6.80 12.47
CA PRO A 42 -12.67 5.71 12.22
C PRO A 42 -12.75 4.78 13.42
N LYS A 43 -13.78 3.94 13.47
CA LYS A 43 -13.88 2.91 14.52
C LYS A 43 -12.95 1.72 14.27
N HIS A 44 -12.75 1.37 13.00
CA HIS A 44 -11.99 0.20 12.58
C HIS A 44 -11.00 0.59 11.47
N ALA A 45 -9.83 -0.02 11.49
CA ALA A 45 -8.83 0.06 10.42
C ALA A 45 -8.46 -1.35 9.95
N PHE A 46 -8.65 -1.61 8.65
CA PHE A 46 -8.21 -2.84 7.99
C PHE A 46 -6.90 -2.57 7.26
N ILE A 47 -5.83 -3.20 7.71
CA ILE A 47 -4.47 -2.94 7.23
C ILE A 47 -3.97 -4.16 6.46
N SER A 48 -3.66 -3.96 5.17
CA SER A 48 -3.25 -5.02 4.26
C SER A 48 -2.10 -4.60 3.36
N PHE A 49 -1.00 -5.36 3.43
CA PHE A 49 0.15 -5.23 2.55
C PHE A 49 0.42 -6.54 1.81
N MET A 50 0.92 -6.42 0.58
CA MET A 50 1.55 -7.56 -0.11
C MET A 50 2.96 -7.74 0.44
N ASP A 51 3.46 -8.97 0.45
CA ASP A 51 4.71 -9.32 1.14
C ASP A 51 5.91 -8.53 0.60
N PHE A 52 5.95 -8.28 -0.71
CA PHE A 52 7.03 -7.49 -1.31
C PHE A 52 7.08 -6.04 -0.80
N HIS A 53 5.96 -5.46 -0.32
CA HIS A 53 5.96 -4.14 0.31
C HIS A 53 6.58 -4.13 1.71
N PHE A 54 6.82 -5.29 2.31
CA PHE A 54 7.61 -5.44 3.53
C PHE A 54 9.10 -5.64 3.25
N THR A 55 9.52 -5.77 1.98
CA THR A 55 10.92 -6.02 1.61
C THR A 55 11.52 -4.93 0.74
N MET A 56 10.71 -4.04 0.15
CA MET A 56 11.19 -2.90 -0.62
C MET A 56 10.16 -1.77 -0.73
N ALA A 57 10.65 -0.56 -1.01
CA ALA A 57 9.84 0.59 -1.39
C ALA A 57 9.98 0.85 -2.90
N ASP A 58 9.35 0.01 -3.72
CA ASP A 58 9.49 -0.01 -5.18
C ASP A 58 9.00 1.28 -5.87
N CYS A 59 8.02 1.96 -5.26
CA CYS A 59 7.42 3.17 -5.83
C CYS A 59 7.76 4.47 -5.08
N TYR A 60 8.69 4.45 -4.12
CA TYR A 60 9.05 5.61 -3.31
C TYR A 60 9.48 6.82 -4.18
N TRP A 61 10.49 6.63 -5.03
CA TRP A 61 11.00 7.70 -5.89
C TRP A 61 10.10 7.99 -7.09
N THR A 62 9.53 6.95 -7.69
CA THR A 62 8.86 7.04 -9.00
C THR A 62 7.40 7.46 -8.90
N ARG A 63 6.75 7.27 -7.74
CA ARG A 63 5.35 7.65 -7.53
C ARG A 63 5.17 8.57 -6.32
N ALA A 64 5.59 8.14 -5.13
CA ALA A 64 5.33 8.89 -3.90
C ALA A 64 5.99 10.29 -3.91
N LEU A 65 7.29 10.35 -4.17
CA LEU A 65 8.00 11.63 -4.30
C LEU A 65 7.67 12.37 -5.58
N TYR A 66 7.48 11.63 -6.69
CA TYR A 66 7.14 12.23 -7.98
C TYR A 66 5.82 13.01 -7.95
N SER A 67 4.83 12.51 -7.20
CA SER A 67 3.51 13.14 -7.03
C SER A 67 3.47 14.19 -5.91
N HIS A 68 4.59 14.41 -5.20
CA HIS A 68 4.67 15.33 -4.07
C HIS A 68 3.60 15.05 -2.99
N ARG A 69 3.27 13.77 -2.76
CA ARG A 69 2.25 13.38 -1.79
C ARG A 69 2.56 13.82 -0.36
N PHE A 70 3.86 13.89 -0.02
CA PHE A 70 4.36 14.13 1.33
C PHE A 70 5.10 15.46 1.44
N SER A 71 5.03 16.07 2.62
CA SER A 71 5.75 17.31 2.92
C SER A 71 7.27 17.14 2.87
N PRO A 72 8.05 18.22 2.68
CA PRO A 72 9.51 18.14 2.73
C PRO A 72 10.06 17.53 4.02
N LYS A 73 9.41 17.81 5.17
CA LYS A 73 9.78 17.25 6.47
C LYS A 73 9.60 15.73 6.49
N GLN A 74 8.41 15.24 6.11
CA GLN A 74 8.13 13.80 6.06
C GLN A 74 9.08 13.07 5.10
N ASN A 75 9.35 13.65 3.93
CA ASN A 75 10.31 13.08 2.97
C ASN A 75 11.73 13.01 3.54
N TRP A 76 12.15 14.05 4.25
CA TRP A 76 13.45 14.05 4.92
C TRP A 76 13.52 12.98 6.01
N GLU A 77 12.49 12.86 6.85
CA GLU A 77 12.39 11.84 7.90
C GLU A 77 12.42 10.42 7.32
N MET A 78 11.65 10.15 6.26
CA MET A 78 11.69 8.87 5.54
C MET A 78 13.09 8.57 5.03
N LEU A 79 13.76 9.53 4.40
CA LEU A 79 15.13 9.35 3.92
C LEU A 79 16.13 9.10 5.08
N GLN A 80 16.02 9.82 6.19
CA GLN A 80 16.90 9.59 7.35
C GLN A 80 16.68 8.22 7.98
N GLN A 81 15.42 7.76 8.09
CA GLN A 81 15.16 6.40 8.56
C GLN A 81 15.69 5.35 7.57
N ALA A 82 15.47 5.54 6.26
CA ALA A 82 16.04 4.65 5.25
C ALA A 82 17.55 4.52 5.42
N LYS A 83 18.28 5.64 5.56
CA LYS A 83 19.73 5.69 5.84
C LYS A 83 20.11 4.93 7.12
N LYS A 84 19.41 5.18 8.21
CA LYS A 84 19.64 4.51 9.51
C LYS A 84 19.53 2.98 9.37
N PHE A 85 18.52 2.51 8.64
CA PHE A 85 18.26 1.09 8.43
C PHE A 85 18.98 0.49 7.21
N LYS A 86 19.77 1.30 6.49
CA LYS A 86 20.49 0.89 5.26
C LYS A 86 19.55 0.29 4.20
N GLU A 87 18.36 0.86 4.02
CA GLU A 87 17.37 0.35 3.07
C GLU A 87 17.74 0.70 1.62
N LEU A 88 18.30 -0.28 0.91
CA LEU A 88 18.84 -0.11 -0.44
C LEU A 88 17.77 0.13 -1.53
N SER A 89 16.49 -0.16 -1.27
CA SER A 89 15.41 0.24 -2.20
C SER A 89 15.18 1.76 -2.23
N ILE A 90 15.71 2.50 -1.24
CA ILE A 90 15.60 3.96 -1.15
C ILE A 90 16.98 4.63 -1.28
N ILE A 91 18.01 4.09 -0.61
CA ILE A 91 19.36 4.65 -0.64
C ILE A 91 20.05 4.26 -1.94
N ASP A 92 20.30 5.25 -2.80
CA ASP A 92 21.18 5.16 -3.96
C ASP A 92 22.50 5.92 -3.70
N ASP A 93 23.24 6.26 -4.75
CA ASP A 93 24.54 6.94 -4.63
C ASP A 93 24.45 8.33 -4.00
N ASN A 94 23.35 9.07 -4.22
CA ASN A 94 23.19 10.46 -3.76
C ASN A 94 21.71 10.78 -3.44
N PRO A 95 21.11 10.11 -2.44
CA PRO A 95 19.67 10.17 -2.24
C PRO A 95 19.20 11.53 -1.73
N GLU A 96 20.04 12.31 -1.05
CA GLU A 96 19.74 13.69 -0.65
C GLU A 96 19.65 14.62 -1.86
N LEU A 97 20.60 14.52 -2.80
CA LEU A 97 20.57 15.32 -4.03
C LEU A 97 19.37 14.92 -4.89
N ARG A 98 19.06 13.62 -4.94
CA ARG A 98 17.85 13.14 -5.59
C ARG A 98 16.61 13.72 -4.93
N LEU A 99 16.48 13.66 -3.60
CA LEU A 99 15.35 14.27 -2.88
C LEU A 99 15.24 15.76 -3.17
N LEU A 100 16.34 16.50 -3.13
CA LEU A 100 16.37 17.93 -3.47
C LEU A 100 15.87 18.18 -4.90
N SER A 101 16.25 17.33 -5.86
CA SER A 101 15.79 17.45 -7.24
C SER A 101 14.28 17.27 -7.41
N TYR A 102 13.66 16.40 -6.61
CA TYR A 102 12.19 16.31 -6.53
C TYR A 102 11.62 17.57 -5.87
N GLN A 103 12.13 17.98 -4.70
CA GLN A 103 11.62 19.13 -3.95
C GLN A 103 11.69 20.46 -4.72
N LEU A 104 12.69 20.63 -5.58
CA LEU A 104 12.87 21.82 -6.42
C LEU A 104 12.21 21.70 -7.80
N TYR A 105 11.46 20.63 -8.07
CA TYR A 105 10.78 20.40 -9.35
C TYR A 105 11.74 20.46 -10.56
N LEU A 106 12.96 19.94 -10.41
CA LEU A 106 14.00 20.14 -11.43
C LEU A 106 13.65 19.48 -12.77
N PRO A 107 13.99 20.09 -13.93
CA PRO A 107 13.61 19.58 -15.24
C PRO A 107 14.03 18.13 -15.51
N ASN A 108 15.16 17.67 -14.98
CA ASN A 108 15.62 16.29 -15.14
C ASN A 108 14.65 15.24 -14.55
N LYS A 109 13.72 15.64 -13.67
CA LYS A 109 12.65 14.78 -13.16
C LYS A 109 11.35 14.93 -13.93
N TYR A 110 11.01 16.16 -14.35
CA TYR A 110 9.65 16.47 -14.83
C TYR A 110 9.54 16.80 -16.32
N ILE A 111 10.65 16.99 -17.05
CA ILE A 111 10.61 17.47 -18.44
C ILE A 111 9.76 16.58 -19.34
N THR A 112 9.84 15.26 -19.21
CA THR A 112 9.01 14.34 -19.99
C THR A 112 7.52 14.54 -19.73
N SER A 113 7.12 14.74 -18.48
CA SER A 113 5.72 15.00 -18.14
C SER A 113 5.26 16.38 -18.58
N LEU A 114 6.11 17.41 -18.50
CA LEU A 114 5.82 18.74 -19.01
C LEU A 114 5.63 18.73 -20.53
N THR A 115 6.55 18.09 -21.27
CA THR A 115 6.44 17.91 -22.72
C THR A 115 5.15 17.16 -23.09
N ASN A 116 4.87 16.05 -22.42
CA ASN A 116 3.67 15.26 -22.69
C ASN A 116 2.37 15.99 -22.29
N ALA A 117 2.37 16.81 -21.24
CA ALA A 117 1.21 17.60 -20.85
C ALA A 117 0.89 18.67 -21.90
N SER A 118 1.92 19.32 -22.46
CA SER A 118 1.74 20.35 -23.49
C SER A 118 1.23 19.79 -24.82
N LEU A 119 1.68 18.60 -25.23
CA LEU A 119 1.32 17.98 -26.51
C LEU A 119 0.04 17.14 -26.44
N ASN A 120 -0.18 16.41 -25.34
CA ASN A 120 -1.27 15.42 -25.23
C ASN A 120 -2.40 15.84 -24.27
N GLN A 121 -2.43 17.10 -23.80
CA GLN A 121 -3.49 17.70 -22.98
C GLN A 121 -4.13 16.73 -21.95
N ARG A 122 -3.33 16.25 -20.98
CA ARG A 122 -3.73 15.20 -20.02
C ARG A 122 -4.77 15.61 -18.96
N LEU A 123 -5.25 16.87 -18.99
CA LEU A 123 -6.12 17.41 -17.95
C LEU A 123 -7.42 16.63 -17.84
N GLU A 124 -8.09 16.36 -18.96
CA GLU A 124 -9.38 15.65 -18.97
C GLU A 124 -9.24 14.22 -18.44
N GLY A 125 -8.19 13.51 -18.86
CA GLY A 125 -7.89 12.16 -18.35
C GLY A 125 -7.60 12.15 -16.86
N ASN A 126 -6.87 13.15 -16.34
CA ASN A 126 -6.59 13.27 -14.91
C ASN A 126 -7.85 13.59 -14.11
N ILE A 127 -8.71 14.50 -14.59
CA ILE A 127 -9.99 14.81 -13.95
C ILE A 127 -10.88 13.57 -13.95
N ALA A 128 -10.95 12.83 -15.05
CA ALA A 128 -11.71 11.59 -15.14
C ALA A 128 -11.20 10.54 -14.13
N ALA A 129 -9.88 10.37 -14.01
CA ALA A 129 -9.27 9.49 -13.02
C ALA A 129 -9.61 9.92 -11.58
N CYS A 130 -9.48 11.22 -11.24
CA CYS A 130 -9.86 11.72 -9.92
C CYS A 130 -11.34 11.51 -9.60
N ASN A 131 -12.23 11.76 -10.57
CA ASN A 131 -13.67 11.54 -10.39
C ASN A 131 -13.98 10.05 -10.20
N PHE A 132 -13.29 9.18 -10.93
CA PHE A 132 -13.41 7.73 -10.81
C PHE A 132 -12.94 7.22 -9.44
N ASP A 133 -11.76 7.67 -8.98
CA ASP A 133 -11.24 7.32 -7.66
C ASP A 133 -12.16 7.84 -6.55
N ASN A 134 -12.72 9.04 -6.69
CA ASN A 134 -13.68 9.60 -5.73
C ASN A 134 -14.98 8.80 -5.69
N LEU A 135 -15.50 8.37 -6.86
CA LEU A 135 -16.70 7.55 -6.95
C LEU A 135 -16.55 6.23 -6.18
N HIS A 136 -15.35 5.64 -6.23
CA HIS A 136 -15.01 4.39 -5.54
C HIS A 136 -14.22 4.61 -4.23
N ARG A 137 -14.27 5.83 -3.68
CA ARG A 137 -13.68 6.21 -2.39
C ARG A 137 -12.24 5.75 -2.18
N GLY A 138 -11.42 5.92 -3.22
CA GLY A 138 -9.98 5.62 -3.21
C GLY A 138 -9.63 4.18 -3.58
N ARG A 139 -10.61 3.32 -3.89
CA ARG A 139 -10.34 1.96 -4.37
C ARG A 139 -9.77 1.99 -5.79
N HIS A 140 -8.72 1.21 -6.01
CA HIS A 140 -8.26 0.89 -7.35
C HIS A 140 -9.19 -0.14 -8.00
N VAL A 141 -9.98 0.29 -8.98
CA VAL A 141 -10.88 -0.62 -9.71
C VAL A 141 -10.20 -1.04 -11.02
N ALA A 142 -9.90 -2.33 -11.15
CA ALA A 142 -9.61 -2.91 -12.45
C ALA A 142 -10.86 -2.79 -13.32
N VAL A 143 -10.75 -2.20 -14.51
CA VAL A 143 -11.89 -1.98 -15.40
C VAL A 143 -12.49 -3.33 -15.82
N GLY A 144 -13.75 -3.58 -15.44
CA GLY A 144 -14.54 -4.74 -15.84
C GLY A 144 -14.33 -6.01 -15.00
N ASN A 145 -14.85 -7.13 -15.51
CA ASN A 145 -14.64 -8.48 -14.96
C ASN A 145 -13.49 -9.18 -15.68
N TYR A 146 -12.45 -8.43 -16.07
CA TYR A 146 -11.30 -9.03 -16.74
C TYR A 146 -10.67 -10.06 -15.81
N GLU A 147 -10.65 -11.30 -16.28
CA GLU A 147 -9.94 -12.40 -15.63
C GLU A 147 -8.51 -12.38 -16.13
N GLY A 148 -7.56 -12.18 -15.20
CA GLY A 148 -6.15 -12.23 -15.53
C GLY A 148 -5.71 -13.65 -15.89
N SER A 149 -4.74 -13.76 -16.80
CA SER A 149 -3.96 -14.98 -17.02
C SER A 149 -2.56 -14.76 -16.47
N PHE A 150 -2.19 -15.51 -15.43
CA PHE A 150 -0.91 -15.38 -14.75
C PHE A 150 -0.45 -16.71 -14.17
N GLU A 151 0.86 -16.88 -14.05
CA GLU A 151 1.46 -18.00 -13.30
C GLU A 151 1.50 -17.63 -11.83
N GLY A 152 1.00 -18.51 -10.96
CA GLY A 152 0.98 -18.29 -9.52
C GLY A 152 2.38 -18.12 -8.91
N VAL A 153 2.46 -17.41 -7.78
CA VAL A 153 3.72 -17.26 -7.04
C VAL A 153 3.83 -18.38 -6.03
N HIS A 154 4.99 -19.02 -6.00
CA HIS A 154 5.35 -19.97 -4.96
C HIS A 154 6.14 -19.24 -3.86
N TYR A 155 5.51 -19.05 -2.71
CA TYR A 155 6.08 -18.34 -1.56
C TYR A 155 6.79 -19.31 -0.62
N THR A 156 8.10 -19.17 -0.52
CA THR A 156 8.96 -20.05 0.29
C THR A 156 9.30 -19.44 1.66
N GLU A 157 9.34 -18.11 1.75
CA GLU A 157 9.70 -17.36 2.96
C GLU A 157 8.86 -16.09 3.15
N PHE A 158 8.61 -15.74 4.41
CA PHE A 158 7.98 -14.49 4.81
C PHE A 158 9.02 -13.61 5.52
N ASN A 159 9.32 -12.46 4.91
CA ASN A 159 10.36 -11.55 5.39
C ASN A 159 9.82 -10.13 5.53
N VAL A 160 10.15 -9.49 6.65
CA VAL A 160 9.86 -8.09 6.92
C VAL A 160 11.17 -7.39 7.24
N LYS A 161 11.58 -6.46 6.39
CA LYS A 161 12.80 -5.69 6.64
C LYS A 161 12.58 -4.71 7.80
N PRO A 162 13.63 -4.43 8.60
CA PRO A 162 13.51 -3.61 9.81
C PRO A 162 12.90 -2.21 9.62
N LEU A 163 13.18 -1.53 8.50
CA LEU A 163 12.59 -0.22 8.21
C LEU A 163 11.05 -0.32 8.12
N PHE A 164 10.56 -1.30 7.37
CA PHE A 164 9.13 -1.47 7.12
C PHE A 164 8.42 -2.04 8.35
N ASP A 165 9.06 -2.93 9.12
CA ASP A 165 8.54 -3.38 10.42
C ASP A 165 8.32 -2.21 11.38
N MET A 166 9.31 -1.34 11.52
CA MET A 166 9.21 -0.15 12.38
C MET A 166 8.03 0.74 11.98
N TYR A 167 7.84 1.02 10.69
CA TYR A 167 6.70 1.83 10.24
C TYR A 167 5.37 1.09 10.33
N TYR A 168 5.35 -0.23 10.14
CA TYR A 168 4.15 -1.04 10.33
C TYR A 168 3.66 -0.99 11.77
N ARG A 169 4.59 -1.11 12.73
CA ARG A 169 4.33 -0.91 14.16
C ARG A 169 3.83 0.49 14.47
N LYS A 170 4.44 1.53 13.89
CA LYS A 170 3.96 2.91 14.04
C LYS A 170 2.53 3.12 13.53
N ILE A 171 2.12 2.43 12.47
CA ILE A 171 0.72 2.46 11.98
C ILE A 171 -0.22 1.87 13.04
N ILE A 172 0.14 0.70 13.59
CA ILE A 172 -0.65 0.02 14.62
C ILE A 172 -0.77 0.90 15.87
N GLU A 173 0.35 1.44 16.36
CA GLU A 173 0.41 2.33 17.52
C GLU A 173 -0.45 3.57 17.31
N LEU A 174 -0.33 4.24 16.16
CA LEU A 174 -1.13 5.41 15.83
C LEU A 174 -2.64 5.10 15.84
N CYS A 175 -3.05 3.92 15.37
CA CYS A 175 -4.44 3.50 15.43
C CYS A 175 -4.91 3.30 16.88
N ILE A 176 -4.15 2.55 17.67
CA ILE A 176 -4.48 2.24 19.06
C ILE A 176 -4.55 3.52 19.91
N GLU A 177 -3.58 4.43 19.76
CA GLU A 177 -3.56 5.73 20.46
C GLU A 177 -4.80 6.58 20.17
N LYS A 178 -5.42 6.40 18.99
CA LYS A 178 -6.65 7.09 18.59
C LYS A 178 -7.92 6.30 18.90
N GLY A 179 -7.80 5.16 19.59
CA GLY A 179 -8.93 4.30 19.96
C GLY A 179 -9.56 3.59 18.77
N ILE A 180 -8.79 3.33 17.70
CA ILE A 180 -9.23 2.63 16.50
C ILE A 180 -8.95 1.14 16.66
N GLU A 181 -9.94 0.28 16.41
CA GLU A 181 -9.76 -1.17 16.38
C GLU A 181 -9.00 -1.60 15.12
N VAL A 182 -7.97 -2.43 15.30
CA VAL A 182 -7.01 -2.75 14.24
C VAL A 182 -7.16 -4.20 13.80
N TYR A 183 -7.36 -4.38 12.50
CA TYR A 183 -7.41 -5.67 11.83
C TYR A 183 -6.27 -5.76 10.81
N LEU A 184 -5.32 -6.65 11.06
CA LEU A 184 -4.22 -6.94 10.14
C LEU A 184 -4.63 -8.10 9.24
N ILE A 185 -4.81 -7.80 7.95
CA ILE A 185 -5.43 -8.74 7.02
C ILE A 185 -4.45 -9.13 5.93
N LYS A 186 -4.08 -10.41 5.87
CA LYS A 186 -3.44 -11.02 4.70
C LYS A 186 -4.54 -11.37 3.70
N VAL A 187 -4.64 -10.55 2.66
CA VAL A 187 -5.66 -10.70 1.63
C VAL A 187 -5.44 -11.96 0.79
N PRO A 188 -6.50 -12.50 0.18
CA PRO A 188 -6.40 -13.65 -0.72
C PRO A 188 -5.45 -13.42 -1.88
N LEU A 189 -4.80 -14.49 -2.29
CA LEU A 189 -4.06 -14.59 -3.55
C LEU A 189 -4.78 -15.58 -4.47
N PRO A 190 -4.54 -15.53 -5.79
CA PRO A 190 -5.13 -16.49 -6.72
C PRO A 190 -4.78 -17.93 -6.35
N SER A 191 -5.68 -18.88 -6.63
CA SER A 191 -5.51 -20.31 -6.33
C SER A 191 -4.29 -20.94 -7.00
N ALA A 192 -3.73 -20.33 -8.04
CA ALA A 192 -2.46 -20.71 -8.62
C ALA A 192 -1.25 -20.48 -7.69
N SER A 193 -1.36 -19.60 -6.69
CA SER A 193 -0.29 -19.30 -5.73
C SER A 193 -0.24 -20.34 -4.62
N SER A 194 0.96 -20.62 -4.11
CA SER A 194 1.18 -21.62 -3.07
C SER A 194 2.17 -21.15 -2.02
N PHE A 195 2.12 -21.76 -0.83
CA PHE A 195 2.93 -21.37 0.32
C PHE A 195 3.57 -22.61 0.96
N ASP A 196 4.87 -22.57 1.17
CA ASP A 196 5.58 -23.58 1.93
C ASP A 196 5.23 -23.54 3.42
N GLU A 197 5.47 -24.65 4.12
CA GLU A 197 5.32 -24.70 5.58
C GLU A 197 6.30 -23.75 6.30
N SER A 198 7.49 -23.51 5.74
CA SER A 198 8.43 -22.50 6.25
C SER A 198 7.84 -21.10 6.21
N TYR A 199 7.24 -20.72 5.07
CA TYR A 199 6.53 -19.44 4.92
C TYR A 199 5.43 -19.31 5.97
N LYS A 200 4.56 -20.33 6.08
CA LYS A 200 3.40 -20.32 7.00
C LYS A 200 3.87 -20.15 8.45
N SER A 201 4.93 -20.86 8.84
CA SER A 201 5.52 -20.75 10.17
C SER A 201 6.06 -19.35 10.46
N GLN A 202 6.84 -18.77 9.54
CA GLN A 202 7.41 -17.44 9.67
C GLN A 202 6.34 -16.34 9.74
N PHE A 203 5.30 -16.44 8.89
CA PHE A 203 4.15 -15.54 8.93
C PHE A 203 3.46 -15.61 10.30
N ASN A 204 3.10 -16.81 10.76
CA ASN A 204 2.41 -16.99 12.04
C ASN A 204 3.27 -16.51 13.21
N GLU A 205 4.59 -16.76 13.20
CA GLU A 205 5.48 -16.30 14.25
C GLU A 205 5.57 -14.77 14.31
N TYR A 206 5.69 -14.11 13.15
CA TYR A 206 5.75 -12.65 13.07
C TYR A 206 4.48 -12.00 13.63
N TYR A 207 3.31 -12.43 13.16
CA TYR A 207 2.05 -11.86 13.60
C TYR A 207 1.67 -12.23 15.04
N ARG A 208 2.08 -13.42 15.53
CA ARG A 208 1.93 -13.76 16.95
C ARG A 208 2.71 -12.80 17.84
N LYS A 209 3.95 -12.46 17.49
CA LYS A 209 4.74 -11.46 18.23
C LYS A 209 4.07 -10.09 18.21
N LEU A 210 3.48 -9.68 17.08
CA LEU A 210 2.70 -8.45 17.03
C LEU A 210 1.47 -8.50 17.95
N GLN A 211 0.77 -9.63 18.06
CA GLN A 211 -0.35 -9.78 18.98
C GLN A 211 0.11 -9.83 20.46
N GLU A 212 1.30 -10.35 20.74
CA GLU A 212 1.92 -10.28 22.08
C GLU A 212 2.24 -8.82 22.45
N ASP A 213 2.79 -8.04 21.51
CA ASP A 213 3.13 -6.62 21.70
C ASP A 213 1.89 -5.71 21.74
N TYR A 214 0.85 -6.04 20.96
CA TYR A 214 -0.39 -5.26 20.82
C TYR A 214 -1.62 -6.16 20.97
N PRO A 215 -2.03 -6.55 22.20
CA PRO A 215 -3.08 -7.54 22.43
C PRO A 215 -4.47 -7.22 21.87
N SER A 216 -4.74 -5.97 21.51
CA SER A 216 -6.02 -5.53 20.96
C SER A 216 -6.14 -5.71 19.44
N ILE A 217 -5.07 -6.09 18.74
CA ILE A 217 -5.12 -6.29 17.28
C ILE A 217 -5.68 -7.67 16.94
N THR A 218 -6.37 -7.75 15.80
CA THR A 218 -6.76 -9.02 15.19
C THR A 218 -5.88 -9.29 13.97
N VAL A 219 -5.56 -10.56 13.72
CA VAL A 219 -4.82 -10.98 12.53
C VAL A 219 -5.62 -12.06 11.81
N ASP A 220 -5.98 -11.79 10.55
CA ASP A 220 -6.71 -12.74 9.72
C ASP A 220 -5.96 -13.03 8.42
N TRP A 221 -5.96 -14.30 8.03
CA TRP A 221 -5.39 -14.77 6.78
C TRP A 221 -6.45 -15.49 5.95
N PHE A 222 -7.00 -14.79 4.96
CA PHE A 222 -7.98 -15.31 4.02
C PHE A 222 -7.27 -16.02 2.86
N ARG A 223 -7.34 -17.35 2.83
CA ARG A 223 -6.68 -18.19 1.81
C ARG A 223 -7.66 -18.83 0.86
N ASP A 224 -8.75 -19.36 1.40
CA ASP A 224 -9.64 -20.24 0.67
C ASP A 224 -10.82 -19.48 0.05
N GLY A 225 -11.38 -20.04 -1.02
CA GLY A 225 -12.59 -19.54 -1.66
C GLY A 225 -12.36 -18.43 -2.70
N TYR A 226 -11.12 -18.21 -3.14
CA TYR A 226 -10.77 -17.21 -4.17
C TYR A 226 -9.99 -17.87 -5.31
N ASP A 227 -10.71 -18.32 -6.34
CA ASP A 227 -10.10 -18.85 -7.57
C ASP A 227 -9.52 -17.74 -8.46
N ASN A 228 -8.72 -18.11 -9.46
CA ASN A 228 -8.07 -17.16 -10.37
C ASN A 228 -9.02 -16.15 -11.03
N PHE A 229 -10.29 -16.52 -11.29
CA PHE A 229 -11.28 -15.62 -11.88
C PHE A 229 -11.68 -14.44 -10.98
N CYS A 230 -11.31 -14.47 -9.69
CA CYS A 230 -11.50 -13.35 -8.76
C CYS A 230 -10.45 -12.24 -8.94
N PHE A 231 -9.49 -12.40 -9.85
CA PHE A 231 -8.31 -11.55 -9.96
C PHE A 231 -8.08 -11.03 -11.38
N SER A 232 -7.63 -9.77 -11.47
CA SER A 232 -7.22 -9.15 -12.74
C SER A 232 -5.74 -9.42 -13.05
N ASP A 233 -4.93 -9.61 -12.01
CA ASP A 233 -3.55 -10.08 -12.08
C ASP A 233 -3.19 -10.84 -10.79
N ILE A 234 -1.93 -11.24 -10.65
CA ILE A 234 -1.49 -12.07 -9.52
C ILE A 234 -1.57 -11.41 -8.13
N HIS A 235 -1.74 -10.09 -8.06
CA HIS A 235 -1.75 -9.33 -6.81
C HIS A 235 -3.02 -8.49 -6.61
N HIS A 236 -3.84 -8.31 -7.65
CA HIS A 236 -5.01 -7.44 -7.61
C HIS A 236 -6.28 -8.21 -7.95
N MET A 237 -7.26 -8.13 -7.04
CA MET A 237 -8.62 -8.61 -7.27
C MET A 237 -9.29 -7.79 -8.37
N ASN A 238 -10.14 -8.46 -9.17
CA ASN A 238 -11.07 -7.76 -10.04
C ASN A 238 -12.34 -7.36 -9.26
N THR A 239 -13.33 -6.80 -9.97
CA THR A 239 -14.57 -6.34 -9.34
C THR A 239 -15.32 -7.46 -8.62
N HIS A 240 -15.34 -8.68 -9.16
CA HIS A 240 -16.03 -9.82 -8.56
C HIS A 240 -15.33 -10.29 -7.28
N GLY A 241 -14.00 -10.48 -7.32
CA GLY A 241 -13.23 -10.91 -6.16
C GLY A 241 -13.33 -9.92 -4.99
N ALA A 242 -13.24 -8.63 -5.29
CA ALA A 242 -13.34 -7.59 -4.28
C ALA A 242 -14.73 -7.50 -3.64
N LEU A 243 -15.80 -7.68 -4.42
CA LEU A 243 -17.17 -7.71 -3.90
C LEU A 243 -17.39 -8.91 -2.98
N ARG A 244 -16.78 -10.04 -3.28
CA ARG A 244 -16.87 -11.24 -2.44
C ARG A 244 -16.11 -11.07 -1.12
N PHE A 245 -14.99 -10.34 -1.16
CA PHE A 245 -14.15 -10.11 0.00
C PHE A 245 -14.68 -9.01 0.94
N SER A 246 -15.46 -8.07 0.40
CA SER A 246 -16.02 -6.92 1.12
C SER A 246 -17.41 -7.20 1.66
#